data_AF-A0A914PRU1-F1
#
_entry.id   AF-A0A914PRU1-F1
#
_cell.length_a   1.000
_cell.length_b   1.000
_cell.length_c   1.000
_cell.angle_alpha   90.00
_cell.angle_beta   90.00
_cell.angle_gamma   90.00
#
_symmetry.space_group_name_H-M   'P 1'
#
loop_
_entity.id
_entity.type
_entity.pdbx_description
1 polymer ?
#
loop_
_entity_poly.entity_id
_entity_poly.type
_entity_poly.pdbx_seq_one_letter_code
_entity_poly.pdbx_strand_id
1 'polypeptide(L)'
;MIVTTDLHHSCTKTHTGTSASAPLAAGIAALTLEANPDLTWRDLQHIVVRTAKPLNLRAGDWKVNGIGRNVSHSFGYGLLDAGNMVKLARKWNTVPQASKCVVTYPKAYKIIPHGSRLHLQLFTEGCSGNIDRHVKYLEHVQAIVTLKAPKRGDIEIYLISPKGTRSTLLAKRQRDNARSGFTDWAFMTTHNWGESSSGTWILEIDNDGWDG
;
A
#
# COMPACT_ATOMS: atom_id res chain seq x y z
N MET A 1 -14.78 -16.96 -12.73
CA MET A 1 -14.74 -18.43 -12.60
C MET A 1 -13.32 -18.86 -12.95
N ILE A 2 -12.63 -19.57 -12.06
CA ILE A 2 -11.25 -20.05 -12.29
C ILE A 2 -11.28 -21.56 -12.50
N VAL A 3 -10.59 -22.03 -13.54
CA VAL A 3 -10.49 -23.45 -13.88
C VAL A 3 -9.09 -23.93 -13.50
N THR A 4 -9.00 -24.98 -12.70
CA THR A 4 -7.73 -25.55 -12.24
C THR A 4 -7.90 -27.04 -11.89
N THR A 5 -6.79 -27.73 -11.64
CA THR A 5 -6.78 -29.10 -11.09
C THR A 5 -7.40 -29.14 -9.69
N ASP A 6 -8.03 -30.26 -9.35
CA ASP A 6 -8.61 -30.52 -8.03
C ASP A 6 -8.16 -31.90 -7.51
N LEU A 7 -8.45 -32.18 -6.23
CA LEU A 7 -8.16 -33.45 -5.60
C LEU A 7 -8.77 -34.64 -6.36
N HIS A 8 -8.21 -35.83 -6.10
CA HIS A 8 -8.68 -37.09 -6.70
C HIS A 8 -8.65 -37.10 -8.23
N HIS A 9 -7.60 -36.50 -8.82
CA HIS A 9 -7.40 -36.42 -10.27
C HIS A 9 -8.56 -35.72 -11.01
N SER A 10 -9.22 -34.76 -10.35
CA SER A 10 -10.36 -34.04 -10.91
C SER A 10 -9.97 -32.64 -11.39
N CYS A 11 -10.94 -31.93 -11.97
CA CYS A 11 -10.83 -30.53 -12.36
C CYS A 11 -11.99 -29.74 -11.74
N THR A 12 -11.67 -28.58 -11.18
CA THR A 12 -12.67 -27.65 -10.67
C THR A 12 -12.84 -26.47 -11.62
N LYS A 13 -14.08 -26.04 -11.77
CA LYS A 13 -14.45 -24.76 -12.39
C LYS A 13 -14.96 -23.77 -11.35
N THR A 14 -14.97 -24.13 -10.07
CA THR A 14 -15.63 -23.35 -9.00
C THR A 14 -14.64 -22.77 -8.01
N HIS A 15 -13.35 -22.68 -8.37
CA HIS A 15 -12.37 -22.04 -7.51
C HIS A 15 -12.61 -20.51 -7.43
N THR A 16 -12.70 -19.97 -6.21
CA THR A 16 -13.13 -18.59 -5.93
C THR A 16 -12.30 -17.91 -4.86
N GLY A 17 -12.44 -16.59 -4.74
CA GLY A 17 -11.82 -15.79 -3.70
C GLY A 17 -10.45 -15.22 -4.11
N THR A 18 -9.89 -14.40 -3.23
CA THR A 18 -8.55 -13.81 -3.41
C THR A 18 -7.47 -14.89 -3.46
N SER A 19 -7.70 -16.04 -2.82
CA SER A 19 -6.84 -17.24 -2.89
C SER A 19 -6.66 -17.76 -4.32
N ALA A 20 -7.63 -17.55 -5.21
CA ALA A 20 -7.52 -17.92 -6.62
C ALA A 20 -6.71 -16.90 -7.45
N SER A 21 -6.60 -15.65 -6.96
CA SER A 21 -5.90 -14.57 -7.66
C SER A 21 -4.39 -14.61 -7.44
N ALA A 22 -3.94 -14.97 -6.23
CA ALA A 22 -2.51 -15.01 -5.90
C ALA A 22 -1.70 -16.02 -6.74
N PRO A 23 -2.18 -17.26 -7.03
CA PRO A 23 -1.47 -18.19 -7.90
C PRO A 23 -1.33 -17.70 -9.34
N LEU A 24 -2.32 -16.96 -9.86
CA LEU A 24 -2.23 -16.35 -11.19
C LEU A 24 -1.14 -15.28 -11.21
N ALA A 25 -1.09 -14.42 -10.18
CA ALA A 25 -0.02 -13.44 -10.03
C ALA A 25 1.36 -14.09 -9.92
N ALA A 26 1.46 -15.21 -9.19
CA ALA A 26 2.70 -15.99 -9.07
C ALA A 26 3.14 -16.58 -10.42
N GLY A 27 2.22 -17.09 -11.24
CA GLY A 27 2.52 -17.57 -12.59
C GLY A 27 3.02 -16.43 -13.50
N ILE A 28 2.40 -15.26 -13.43
CA ILE A 28 2.86 -14.07 -14.19
C ILE A 28 4.25 -13.60 -13.72
N ALA A 29 4.50 -13.63 -12.40
CA ALA A 29 5.80 -13.32 -11.84
C ALA A 29 6.87 -14.32 -12.34
N ALA A 30 6.56 -15.61 -12.42
CA ALA A 30 7.45 -16.62 -12.96
C ALA A 30 7.83 -16.34 -14.42
N LEU A 31 6.86 -16.00 -15.28
CA LEU A 31 7.13 -15.61 -16.67
C LEU A 31 8.03 -14.35 -16.76
N THR A 32 7.81 -13.40 -15.85
CA THR A 32 8.58 -12.15 -15.78
C THR A 32 10.03 -12.41 -15.36
N LEU A 33 10.24 -13.30 -14.38
CA LEU A 33 11.55 -13.76 -13.91
C LEU A 33 12.27 -14.63 -14.94
N GLU A 34 11.55 -15.46 -15.69
CA GLU A 34 12.13 -16.20 -16.82
C GLU A 34 12.68 -15.25 -17.89
N ALA A 35 11.98 -14.14 -18.14
CA ALA A 35 12.42 -13.14 -19.10
C ALA A 35 13.63 -12.30 -18.64
N ASN A 36 13.84 -12.19 -17.32
CA ASN A 36 15.02 -11.56 -16.73
C ASN A 36 15.28 -12.16 -15.33
N PRO A 37 16.19 -13.15 -15.23
CA PRO A 37 16.51 -13.81 -13.96
C PRO A 37 17.22 -12.92 -12.94
N ASP A 38 17.79 -11.79 -13.37
CA ASP A 38 18.57 -10.88 -12.50
C ASP A 38 17.68 -9.88 -11.73
N LEU A 39 16.36 -9.91 -11.95
CA LEU A 39 15.43 -9.04 -11.23
C LEU A 39 15.46 -9.31 -9.73
N THR A 40 15.65 -8.26 -8.94
CA THR A 40 15.46 -8.33 -7.50
C THR A 40 13.97 -8.35 -7.15
N TRP A 41 13.67 -8.70 -5.90
CA TRP A 41 12.30 -8.65 -5.39
C TRP A 41 11.65 -7.25 -5.52
N ARG A 42 12.46 -6.17 -5.43
CA ARG A 42 11.98 -4.79 -5.62
C ARG A 42 11.71 -4.49 -7.09
N ASP A 43 12.58 -4.95 -7.99
CA ASP A 43 12.40 -4.73 -9.42
C ASP A 43 11.09 -5.32 -9.92
N LEU A 44 10.74 -6.52 -9.45
CA LEU A 44 9.46 -7.15 -9.79
C LEU A 44 8.27 -6.27 -9.35
N GLN A 45 8.32 -5.69 -8.15
CA GLN A 45 7.27 -4.77 -7.68
C GLN A 45 7.21 -3.48 -8.51
N HIS A 46 8.36 -2.90 -8.87
CA HIS A 46 8.42 -1.73 -9.76
C HIS A 46 7.81 -2.04 -11.13
N ILE A 47 8.07 -3.23 -11.68
CA ILE A 47 7.49 -3.68 -12.95
C ILE A 47 5.98 -3.79 -12.83
N VAL A 48 5.46 -4.39 -11.74
CA VAL A 48 4.01 -4.46 -11.47
C VAL A 48 3.39 -3.06 -11.45
N VAL A 49 3.94 -2.13 -10.64
CA VAL A 49 3.44 -0.76 -10.52
C VAL A 49 3.43 -0.02 -11.87
N ARG A 50 4.39 -0.30 -12.75
CA ARG A 50 4.54 0.38 -14.05
C ARG A 50 3.71 -0.21 -15.18
N THR A 51 3.24 -1.45 -15.03
CA THR A 51 2.58 -2.19 -16.11
C THR A 51 1.13 -2.56 -15.81
N ALA A 52 0.72 -2.50 -14.55
CA ALA A 52 -0.65 -2.76 -14.14
C ALA A 52 -1.65 -1.81 -14.85
N LYS A 53 -2.83 -2.34 -15.16
CA LYS A 53 -3.86 -1.65 -15.92
C LYS A 53 -5.13 -1.43 -15.09
N PRO A 54 -5.57 -0.17 -14.89
CA PRO A 54 -6.83 0.11 -14.19
C PRO A 54 -8.07 -0.14 -15.06
N LEU A 55 -7.89 -0.33 -16.37
CA LEU A 55 -9.00 -0.42 -17.33
C LEU A 55 -9.93 -1.61 -17.01
N ASN A 56 -11.24 -1.39 -17.17
CA ASN A 56 -12.30 -2.37 -16.94
C ASN A 56 -12.47 -2.83 -15.47
N LEU A 57 -11.79 -2.18 -14.52
CA LEU A 57 -11.98 -2.42 -13.09
C LEU A 57 -12.86 -1.33 -12.47
N ARG A 58 -13.99 -1.72 -11.90
CA ARG A 58 -14.97 -0.79 -11.30
C ARG A 58 -14.75 -0.70 -9.80
N ALA A 59 -14.27 0.45 -9.33
CA ALA A 59 -14.24 0.80 -7.91
C ALA A 59 -14.57 2.29 -7.72
N GLY A 60 -15.23 2.64 -6.63
CA GLY A 60 -15.56 4.03 -6.29
C GLY A 60 -14.38 4.84 -5.74
N ASP A 61 -13.25 4.19 -5.48
CA ASP A 61 -12.11 4.77 -4.77
C ASP A 61 -10.87 4.96 -5.65
N TRP A 62 -11.00 4.86 -6.98
CA TRP A 62 -9.91 5.19 -7.90
C TRP A 62 -9.48 6.65 -7.72
N LYS A 63 -8.18 6.86 -7.51
CA LYS A 63 -7.55 8.17 -7.39
C LYS A 63 -6.25 8.21 -8.17
N VAL A 64 -5.89 9.37 -8.68
CA VAL A 64 -4.58 9.62 -9.29
C VAL A 64 -3.61 10.04 -8.18
N ASN A 65 -2.47 9.37 -8.07
CA ASN A 65 -1.43 9.73 -7.12
C ASN A 65 -0.56 10.91 -7.62
N GLY A 66 0.41 11.32 -6.81
CA GLY A 66 1.26 12.50 -7.03
C GLY A 66 2.22 12.42 -8.22
N ILE A 67 2.29 11.26 -8.88
CA ILE A 67 3.07 11.04 -10.10
C ILE A 67 2.20 10.56 -11.28
N GLY A 68 0.88 10.74 -11.19
CA GLY A 68 -0.04 10.55 -12.30
C GLY A 68 -0.52 9.11 -12.52
N ARG A 69 -0.34 8.20 -11.54
CA ARG A 69 -0.82 6.81 -11.63
C ARG A 69 -2.16 6.63 -10.92
N ASN A 70 -3.07 5.89 -11.55
CA ASN A 70 -4.31 5.45 -10.91
C ASN A 70 -4.03 4.39 -9.84
N VAL A 71 -4.59 4.58 -8.66
CA VAL A 71 -4.54 3.67 -7.52
C VAL A 71 -5.92 3.51 -6.89
N SER A 72 -6.21 2.32 -6.38
CA SER A 72 -7.43 1.97 -5.63
C SER A 72 -7.03 1.06 -4.48
N HIS A 73 -7.65 1.21 -3.31
CA HIS A 73 -7.44 0.28 -2.19
C HIS A 73 -8.03 -1.10 -2.49
N SER A 74 -8.97 -1.20 -3.45
CA SER A 74 -9.53 -2.47 -3.90
C SER A 74 -8.64 -3.19 -4.93
N PHE A 75 -7.93 -2.44 -5.78
CA PHE A 75 -7.24 -2.98 -6.95
C PHE A 75 -5.74 -2.64 -7.05
N GLY A 76 -5.19 -1.91 -6.09
CA GLY A 76 -3.83 -1.36 -6.18
C GLY A 76 -3.68 -0.49 -7.43
N TYR A 77 -2.66 -0.77 -8.23
CA TYR A 77 -2.42 -0.11 -9.53
C TYR A 77 -3.25 -0.69 -10.68
N GLY A 78 -4.03 -1.75 -10.43
CA GLY A 78 -4.88 -2.41 -11.41
C GLY A 78 -4.47 -3.86 -11.71
N LEU A 79 -5.00 -4.39 -12.81
CA LEU A 79 -4.81 -5.78 -13.22
C LEU A 79 -3.38 -5.99 -13.73
N LEU A 80 -2.76 -7.11 -13.35
CA LEU A 80 -1.47 -7.51 -13.89
C LEU A 80 -1.55 -7.76 -15.39
N ASP A 81 -0.52 -7.34 -16.12
CA ASP A 81 -0.40 -7.54 -17.56
C ASP A 81 0.88 -8.32 -17.87
N ALA A 82 0.74 -9.64 -18.03
CA ALA A 82 1.89 -10.53 -18.23
C ALA A 82 2.76 -10.13 -19.42
N GLY A 83 2.14 -9.71 -20.54
CA GLY A 83 2.86 -9.30 -21.74
C GLY A 83 3.69 -8.03 -21.51
N ASN A 84 3.09 -7.02 -20.87
CA ASN A 84 3.81 -5.78 -20.55
C ASN A 84 4.85 -5.98 -19.44
N MET A 85 4.60 -6.86 -18.46
CA MET A 85 5.58 -7.21 -17.42
C MET A 85 6.82 -7.87 -18.04
N VAL A 86 6.65 -8.91 -18.86
CA VAL A 86 7.75 -9.59 -19.57
C VAL A 86 8.49 -8.63 -20.51
N LYS A 87 7.75 -7.80 -21.26
CA LYS A 87 8.35 -6.81 -22.17
C LYS A 87 9.18 -5.76 -21.44
N LEU A 88 8.74 -5.34 -20.25
CA LEU A 88 9.49 -4.38 -19.43
C LEU A 88 10.70 -5.04 -18.76
N ALA A 89 10.56 -6.27 -18.26
CA ALA A 89 11.62 -7.05 -17.62
C ALA A 89 12.88 -7.20 -18.48
N ARG A 90 12.73 -7.51 -19.78
CA ARG A 90 13.85 -7.70 -20.73
C ARG A 90 14.76 -6.48 -20.91
N LYS A 91 14.26 -5.29 -20.60
CA LYS A 91 14.97 -4.00 -20.72
C LYS A 91 15.06 -3.28 -19.37
N TRP A 92 14.83 -4.00 -18.29
CA TRP A 92 14.79 -3.43 -16.95
C TRP A 92 16.20 -3.17 -16.45
N ASN A 93 16.41 -1.98 -15.92
CA ASN A 93 17.64 -1.65 -15.19
C ASN A 93 17.34 -1.77 -13.70
N THR A 94 18.07 -2.64 -13.01
CA THR A 94 17.95 -2.87 -11.57
C THR A 94 17.97 -1.56 -10.79
N VAL A 95 17.00 -1.40 -9.89
CA VAL A 95 16.91 -0.20 -9.06
C VAL A 95 18.09 -0.10 -8.08
N PRO A 96 18.49 1.11 -7.64
CA PRO A 96 19.53 1.26 -6.63
C PRO A 96 19.20 0.52 -5.33
N GLN A 97 20.22 0.30 -4.49
CA GLN A 97 20.04 -0.30 -3.17
C GLN A 97 18.96 0.42 -2.36
N ALA A 98 18.19 -0.34 -1.60
CA ALA A 98 17.10 0.21 -0.79
C ALA A 98 17.69 1.03 0.38
N SER A 99 17.19 2.25 0.55
CA SER A 99 17.46 3.08 1.73
C SER A 99 16.20 3.16 2.61
N LYS A 100 16.40 3.33 3.91
CA LYS A 100 15.30 3.47 4.89
C LYS A 100 15.45 4.76 5.68
N CYS A 101 14.54 5.70 5.43
CA CYS A 101 14.37 6.89 6.25
C CYS A 101 13.34 6.61 7.35
N VAL A 102 13.67 6.95 8.59
CA VAL A 102 12.76 6.85 9.74
C VAL A 102 12.69 8.22 10.38
N VAL A 103 11.47 8.74 10.48
CA VAL A 103 11.18 10.04 11.09
C VAL A 103 10.17 9.81 12.21
N THR A 104 10.38 10.47 13.34
CA THR A 104 9.53 10.33 14.52
C THR A 104 8.77 11.62 14.74
N TYR A 105 7.45 11.52 14.84
CA TYR A 105 6.62 12.63 15.28
C TYR A 105 6.95 12.94 16.76
N PRO A 106 7.07 14.21 17.17
CA PRO A 106 7.38 14.56 18.55
C PRO A 106 6.46 13.86 19.55
N LYS A 107 7.04 13.25 20.60
CA LYS A 107 6.31 12.49 21.60
C LYS A 107 5.40 13.42 22.41
N ALA A 108 4.17 13.57 21.95
CA ALA A 108 3.10 14.21 22.69
C ALA A 108 1.87 13.32 22.61
N TYR A 109 1.36 12.88 23.77
CA TYR A 109 0.08 12.21 23.81
C TYR A 109 -1.00 13.18 23.34
N LYS A 110 -1.82 12.73 22.40
CA LYS A 110 -2.97 13.47 21.89
C LYS A 110 -4.22 12.67 22.17
N ILE A 111 -5.22 13.33 22.75
CA ILE A 111 -6.55 12.77 22.93
C ILE A 111 -7.32 13.07 21.65
N ILE A 112 -8.09 12.08 21.19
CA ILE A 112 -9.02 12.23 20.07
C ILE A 112 -10.41 12.03 20.68
N PRO A 113 -11.12 13.12 21.04
CA PRO A 113 -12.49 13.04 21.50
C PRO A 113 -13.37 12.25 20.53
N HIS A 114 -14.48 11.73 21.04
CA HIS A 114 -15.51 11.11 20.22
C HIS A 114 -16.06 12.12 19.19
N GLY A 115 -16.33 11.65 17.97
CA GLY A 115 -16.86 12.47 16.88
C GLY A 115 -15.86 13.53 16.38
N SER A 116 -14.58 13.36 16.67
CA SER A 116 -13.54 14.33 16.33
C SER A 116 -12.40 13.69 15.55
N ARG A 117 -11.66 14.55 14.86
CA ARG A 117 -10.56 14.17 14.00
C ARG A 117 -9.29 14.87 14.42
N LEU A 118 -8.19 14.11 14.48
CA LEU A 118 -6.85 14.62 14.78
C LEU A 118 -6.02 14.68 13.50
N HIS A 119 -5.43 15.84 13.22
CA HIS A 119 -4.44 16.02 12.15
C HIS A 119 -3.05 16.22 12.75
N LEU A 120 -2.11 15.35 12.40
CA LEU A 120 -0.70 15.47 12.77
C LEU A 120 0.12 15.77 11.52
N GLN A 121 0.80 16.92 11.51
CA GLN A 121 1.65 17.33 10.39
C GLN A 121 3.12 17.11 10.71
N LEU A 122 3.85 16.48 9.80
CA LEU A 122 5.27 16.21 9.94
C LEU A 122 6.00 16.60 8.66
N PHE A 123 6.87 17.59 8.74
CA PHE A 123 7.80 17.90 7.65
C PHE A 123 9.01 16.95 7.70
N THR A 124 9.42 16.46 6.55
CA THR A 124 10.66 15.69 6.39
C THR A 124 11.34 16.03 5.06
N GLU A 125 12.66 15.96 5.04
CA GLU A 125 13.47 16.03 3.83
C GLU A 125 13.83 14.64 3.28
N GLY A 126 13.19 13.58 3.79
CA GLY A 126 13.50 12.21 3.39
C GLY A 126 14.90 11.78 3.79
N CYS A 127 15.38 12.25 4.96
CA CYS A 127 16.72 11.97 5.47
C CYS A 127 17.86 12.44 4.53
N SER A 128 17.65 13.54 3.79
CA SER A 128 18.62 14.21 2.91
C SER A 128 20.03 14.38 3.50
N GLY A 129 20.14 14.63 4.81
CA GLY A 129 21.42 14.81 5.50
C GLY A 129 22.26 13.55 5.70
N ASN A 130 21.76 12.36 5.34
CA ASN A 130 22.52 11.11 5.41
C ASN A 130 22.27 10.29 4.13
N ILE A 131 23.31 10.13 3.31
CA ILE A 131 23.20 9.48 2.00
C ILE A 131 22.69 8.04 2.07
N ASP A 132 23.08 7.27 3.08
CA ASP A 132 22.68 5.86 3.24
C ASP A 132 21.21 5.70 3.62
N ARG A 133 20.67 6.72 4.30
CA ARG A 133 19.26 6.75 4.75
C ARG A 133 18.37 7.59 3.85
N HIS A 134 18.94 8.33 2.90
CA HIS A 134 18.19 9.23 2.06
C HIS A 134 17.27 8.45 1.13
N VAL A 135 15.97 8.72 1.25
CA VAL A 135 14.96 8.19 0.34
C VAL A 135 14.52 9.34 -0.53
N LYS A 136 14.93 9.39 -1.79
CA LYS A 136 14.48 10.44 -2.73
C LYS A 136 13.09 10.16 -3.29
N TYR A 137 12.87 8.93 -3.74
CA TYR A 137 11.61 8.45 -4.31
C TYR A 137 11.07 7.29 -3.48
N LEU A 138 9.77 7.32 -3.22
CA LEU A 138 9.11 6.36 -2.35
C LEU A 138 8.84 5.02 -3.04
N GLU A 139 8.87 3.95 -2.27
CA GLU A 139 8.36 2.63 -2.64
C GLU A 139 7.23 2.26 -1.67
N HIS A 140 7.60 1.87 -0.46
CA HIS A 140 6.69 1.59 0.64
C HIS A 140 6.74 2.72 1.66
N VAL A 141 5.58 3.13 2.18
CA VAL A 141 5.49 4.09 3.29
C VAL A 141 4.76 3.43 4.44
N GLN A 142 5.33 3.55 5.65
CA GLN A 142 4.75 3.04 6.87
C GLN A 142 4.43 4.16 7.85
N ALA A 143 3.22 4.14 8.42
CA ALA A 143 2.89 4.90 9.62
C ALA A 143 2.83 3.91 10.80
N ILE A 144 3.80 4.03 11.71
CA ILE A 144 3.88 3.19 12.90
C ILE A 144 3.12 3.89 14.02
N VAL A 145 2.00 3.31 14.44
CA VAL A 145 1.04 3.96 15.35
C VAL A 145 0.87 3.15 16.62
N THR A 146 0.99 3.84 17.76
CA THR A 146 0.54 3.37 19.07
C THR A 146 -0.65 4.22 19.51
N LEU A 147 -1.80 3.58 19.70
CA LEU A 147 -3.08 4.24 19.98
C LEU A 147 -3.93 3.35 20.87
N LYS A 148 -4.59 3.93 21.88
CA LYS A 148 -5.59 3.24 22.70
C LYS A 148 -6.98 3.73 22.32
N ALA A 149 -7.94 2.82 22.22
CA ALA A 149 -9.33 3.15 21.92
C ALA A 149 -10.28 2.21 22.69
N PRO A 150 -11.43 2.71 23.21
CA PRO A 150 -12.44 1.88 23.84
C PRO A 150 -13.14 0.95 22.85
N LYS A 151 -13.19 1.32 21.56
CA LYS A 151 -13.64 0.48 20.45
C LYS A 151 -12.75 0.74 19.24
N ARG A 152 -11.89 -0.22 18.91
CA ARG A 152 -10.88 -0.07 17.85
C ARG A 152 -11.49 0.05 16.45
N GLY A 153 -12.70 -0.48 16.23
CA GLY A 153 -13.42 -0.43 14.95
C GLY A 153 -13.93 0.95 14.55
N ASP A 154 -14.04 1.89 15.49
CA ASP A 154 -14.49 3.28 15.25
C ASP A 154 -13.33 4.19 14.80
N ILE A 155 -12.08 3.70 14.86
CA ILE A 155 -10.91 4.45 14.46
C ILE A 155 -10.64 4.26 12.97
N GLU A 156 -10.52 5.36 12.27
CA GLU A 156 -10.02 5.41 10.90
C GLU A 156 -8.69 6.15 10.85
N ILE A 157 -7.78 5.70 9.99
CA ILE A 157 -6.44 6.29 9.85
C ILE A 157 -6.18 6.53 8.38
N TYR A 158 -5.78 7.76 8.07
CA TYR A 158 -5.42 8.18 6.73
C TYR A 158 -4.04 8.84 6.73
N LEU A 159 -3.29 8.65 5.65
CA LEU A 159 -1.99 9.28 5.44
C LEU A 159 -2.02 10.07 4.13
N ILE A 160 -1.72 11.35 4.21
CA ILE A 160 -1.65 12.26 3.07
C ILE A 160 -0.17 12.60 2.82
N SER A 161 0.30 12.35 1.61
CA SER A 161 1.64 12.69 1.17
C SER A 161 1.81 14.17 0.83
N PRO A 162 3.05 14.66 0.71
CA PRO A 162 3.33 16.03 0.24
C PRO A 162 2.75 16.35 -1.15
N LYS A 163 2.50 15.33 -1.97
CA LYS A 163 1.88 15.50 -3.31
C LYS A 163 0.35 15.38 -3.29
N GLY A 164 -0.27 15.24 -2.11
CA GLY A 164 -1.72 15.21 -1.95
C GLY A 164 -2.37 13.84 -2.08
N THR A 165 -1.60 12.77 -2.35
CA THR A 165 -2.13 11.40 -2.37
C THR A 165 -2.54 10.99 -0.96
N ARG A 166 -3.84 10.73 -0.77
CA ARG A 166 -4.46 10.26 0.48
C ARG A 166 -4.62 8.74 0.45
N SER A 167 -3.96 8.05 1.37
CA SER A 167 -4.07 6.60 1.59
C SER A 167 -4.93 6.32 2.81
N THR A 168 -5.89 5.42 2.70
CA THR A 168 -6.63 4.83 3.82
C THR A 168 -5.77 3.72 4.42
N LEU A 169 -5.18 3.99 5.58
CA LEU A 169 -4.35 3.03 6.32
C LEU A 169 -5.22 2.08 7.16
N LEU A 170 -6.34 2.58 7.66
CA LEU A 170 -7.33 1.82 8.41
C LEU A 170 -8.72 2.39 8.10
N ALA A 171 -9.58 1.58 7.49
CA ALA A 171 -10.99 1.92 7.31
C ALA A 171 -11.81 1.51 8.54
N LYS A 172 -13.01 2.09 8.70
CA LYS A 172 -13.97 1.69 9.74
C LYS A 172 -14.24 0.19 9.68
N ARG A 173 -14.25 -0.45 10.85
CA ARG A 173 -14.52 -1.89 10.99
C ARG A 173 -15.62 -2.11 12.00
N GLN A 174 -16.86 -2.06 11.54
CA GLN A 174 -18.08 -2.12 12.37
C GLN A 174 -18.10 -3.29 13.38
N ARG A 175 -17.50 -4.43 13.04
CA ARG A 175 -17.47 -5.64 13.89
C ARG A 175 -16.29 -5.68 14.88
N ASP A 176 -15.35 -4.74 14.82
CA ASP A 176 -14.19 -4.73 15.72
C ASP A 176 -14.47 -3.96 17.01
N ASN A 177 -14.97 -4.68 18.00
CA ASN A 177 -15.26 -4.17 19.34
C ASN A 177 -14.06 -4.27 20.32
N ALA A 178 -12.85 -4.56 19.82
CA ALA A 178 -11.68 -4.73 20.68
C ALA A 178 -11.26 -3.42 21.38
N ARG A 179 -10.79 -3.54 22.63
CA ARG A 179 -10.27 -2.43 23.45
C ARG A 179 -8.74 -2.31 23.43
N SER A 180 -8.07 -3.21 22.73
CA SER A 180 -6.60 -3.32 22.73
C SER A 180 -5.91 -2.20 21.97
N GLY A 181 -6.62 -1.45 21.12
CA GLY A 181 -6.03 -0.41 20.27
C GLY A 181 -4.94 -0.98 19.34
N PHE A 182 -3.88 -0.21 19.15
CA PHE A 182 -2.69 -0.55 18.37
C PHE A 182 -1.43 -0.27 19.18
N THR A 183 -0.45 -1.16 19.10
CA THR A 183 0.87 -1.00 19.72
C THR A 183 1.92 -1.20 18.65
N ASP A 184 2.67 -0.14 18.34
CA ASP A 184 3.71 -0.08 17.33
C ASP A 184 3.29 -0.74 16.00
N TRP A 185 2.02 -0.54 15.62
CA TRP A 185 1.45 -1.18 14.44
C TRP A 185 1.87 -0.44 13.18
N ALA A 186 2.57 -1.12 12.28
CA ALA A 186 3.06 -0.55 11.03
C ALA A 186 2.00 -0.66 9.92
N PHE A 187 1.13 0.35 9.80
CA PHE A 187 0.24 0.46 8.65
C PHE A 187 1.06 0.86 7.42
N MET A 188 0.84 0.20 6.28
CA MET A 188 1.65 0.38 5.07
C MET A 188 0.76 0.80 3.89
N THR A 189 1.28 1.70 3.05
CA THR A 189 0.70 2.05 1.75
C THR A 189 1.74 1.98 0.63
N THR A 190 1.28 1.54 -0.55
CA THR A 190 2.02 1.57 -1.82
C THR A 190 1.52 2.66 -2.77
N HIS A 191 0.51 3.46 -2.37
CA HIS A 191 -0.14 4.43 -3.26
C HIS A 191 0.77 5.61 -3.63
N ASN A 192 1.82 5.84 -2.83
CA ASN A 192 2.80 6.91 -3.02
C ASN A 192 4.02 6.49 -3.85
N TRP A 193 4.00 5.31 -4.49
CA TRP A 193 5.15 4.76 -5.19
C TRP A 193 5.65 5.70 -6.30
N GLY A 194 6.92 6.11 -6.19
CA GLY A 194 7.59 7.03 -7.10
C GLY A 194 7.42 8.51 -6.77
N GLU A 195 6.59 8.89 -5.79
CA GLU A 195 6.53 10.27 -5.31
C GLU A 195 7.82 10.66 -4.58
N SER A 196 8.09 11.97 -4.52
CA SER A 196 9.15 12.53 -3.67
C SER A 196 8.78 12.33 -2.20
N SER A 197 9.74 11.88 -1.39
CA SER A 197 9.54 11.70 0.05
C SER A 197 9.48 13.03 0.83
N SER A 198 10.09 14.08 0.28
CA SER A 198 10.26 15.37 0.95
C SER A 198 8.97 16.21 0.92
N GLY A 199 8.70 16.86 2.04
CA GLY A 199 7.60 17.80 2.26
C GLY A 199 6.80 17.47 3.52
N THR A 200 5.63 18.09 3.63
CA THR A 200 4.72 17.89 4.76
C THR A 200 3.84 16.67 4.54
N TRP A 201 3.96 15.71 5.44
CA TRP A 201 3.05 14.57 5.57
C TRP A 201 1.97 14.89 6.60
N ILE A 202 0.75 14.39 6.38
CA ILE A 202 -0.35 14.54 7.31
C ILE A 202 -0.88 13.16 7.68
N LEU A 203 -0.82 12.82 8.97
CA LEU A 203 -1.54 11.68 9.53
C LEU A 203 -2.87 12.19 10.08
N GLU A 204 -3.96 11.70 9.52
CA GLU A 204 -5.32 11.99 9.95
C GLU A 204 -5.88 10.77 10.67
N ILE A 205 -6.37 10.97 11.89
CA ILE A 205 -7.00 9.92 12.68
C ILE A 205 -8.41 10.39 13.03
N ASP A 206 -9.41 9.66 12.54
CA ASP A 206 -10.81 9.91 12.83
C ASP A 206 -11.29 8.98 13.96
N ASN A 207 -12.08 9.54 14.87
CA ASN A 207 -12.81 8.79 15.87
C ASN A 207 -14.29 9.02 15.60
N ASP A 208 -14.81 8.26 14.63
CA ASP A 208 -16.16 8.42 14.06
C ASP A 208 -17.28 8.18 15.10
N GLY A 209 -16.90 7.70 16.29
CA GLY A 209 -17.81 7.52 17.40
C GLY A 209 -18.75 6.33 17.23
N TRP A 210 -19.43 6.00 18.33
CA TRP A 210 -20.36 4.87 18.43
C TRP A 210 -21.57 5.03 17.48
N ASP A 211 -21.64 4.20 16.44
CA ASP A 211 -22.90 3.92 15.74
C ASP A 211 -23.70 2.90 16.55
N GLY A 212 -24.56 3.38 17.45
CA GLY A 212 -25.57 2.56 18.15
C GLY A 212 -25.12 1.92 19.46
#